data_AF-A0A661W0F5-F1
#
_entry.id   AF-A0A661W0F5-F1
#
_cell.length_a   1.000
_cell.length_b   1.000
_cell.length_c   1.000
_cell.angle_alpha   90.00
_cell.angle_beta   90.00
_cell.angle_gamma   90.00
#
_symmetry.space_group_name_H-M   'P 1'
#
loop_
_entity.id
_entity.type
_entity.pdbx_description
1 polymer ?
#
loop_
_entity_poly.entity_id
_entity_poly.type
_entity_poly.pdbx_seq_one_letter_code
_entity_poly.pdbx_strand_id
1 'polypeptide(L)'
;MTRLISQAVNSSMELPDYVTVLFWDYDVSALVWERHRDLIIQRVLASGTWEAVRWLRGRLGDDALRSWLLQHEGRGLSRRQLRFWQLILDLPAQQVAAWLAQPARQIWEGRVQP
;
A
#
# COMPACT_ATOMS: atom_id res chain seq x y z
N MET A 1 -36.17 -7.89 8.44
CA MET A 1 -35.06 -6.94 8.18
C MET A 1 -33.77 -7.58 8.69
N THR A 2 -33.24 -8.53 7.92
CA THR A 2 -32.22 -9.48 8.38
C THR A 2 -30.82 -8.97 8.06
N ARG A 3 -30.02 -8.83 9.11
CA ARG A 3 -28.60 -8.53 9.12
C ARG A 3 -27.83 -9.83 8.86
N LEU A 4 -27.08 -9.91 7.77
CA LEU A 4 -25.99 -10.87 7.54
C LEU A 4 -24.93 -10.07 6.78
N ILE A 5 -23.96 -9.43 7.44
CA ILE A 5 -22.67 -10.03 7.80
C ILE A 5 -22.22 -11.06 6.73
N SER A 6 -21.88 -10.56 5.54
CA SER A 6 -21.00 -11.27 4.60
C SER A 6 -19.53 -11.14 5.05
N GLN A 7 -19.24 -11.43 6.31
CA GLN A 7 -17.88 -11.68 6.78
C GLN A 7 -17.70 -13.21 6.83
N ALA A 8 -16.69 -13.71 6.14
CA ALA A 8 -16.24 -15.11 6.08
C ALA A 8 -16.71 -15.98 4.90
N VAL A 9 -16.54 -15.48 3.67
CA VAL A 9 -16.32 -16.30 2.46
C VAL A 9 -15.31 -15.48 1.63
N ASN A 10 -14.01 -15.76 1.43
CA ASN A 10 -13.21 -16.97 1.33
C ASN A 10 -11.75 -16.61 1.76
N SER A 11 -11.15 -17.28 2.75
CA SER A 11 -10.10 -16.70 3.61
C SER A 11 -8.62 -16.79 3.18
N SER A 12 -8.27 -16.98 1.89
CA SER A 12 -6.84 -16.91 1.50
C SER A 12 -6.53 -16.48 0.07
N MET A 13 -7.38 -16.76 -0.92
CA MET A 13 -7.02 -16.54 -2.34
C MET A 13 -7.58 -15.28 -2.99
N GLU A 14 -8.74 -14.77 -2.55
CA GLU A 14 -9.43 -13.69 -3.25
C GLU A 14 -9.26 -12.34 -2.54
N LEU A 15 -8.91 -11.32 -3.33
CA LEU A 15 -8.77 -9.95 -2.85
C LEU A 15 -10.15 -9.30 -2.74
N PRO A 16 -10.43 -8.49 -1.70
CA PRO A 16 -11.70 -7.77 -1.61
C PRO A 16 -11.93 -6.83 -2.80
N ASP A 17 -13.20 -6.59 -3.16
CA ASP A 17 -13.57 -5.72 -4.31
C ASP A 17 -12.97 -4.31 -4.23
N TYR A 18 -12.93 -3.73 -3.02
CA TYR A 18 -12.33 -2.40 -2.80
C TYR A 18 -10.79 -2.39 -2.91
N VAL A 19 -10.16 -3.56 -2.99
CA VAL A 19 -8.74 -3.73 -3.32
C VAL A 19 -8.59 -4.00 -4.82
N THR A 20 -9.39 -4.89 -5.41
CA THR A 20 -9.29 -5.24 -6.85
C THR A 20 -9.55 -4.04 -7.76
N VAL A 21 -10.46 -3.13 -7.37
CA VAL A 21 -10.74 -1.89 -8.11
C VAL A 21 -9.50 -0.99 -8.30
N LEU A 22 -8.47 -1.14 -7.47
CA LEU A 22 -7.21 -0.40 -7.58
C LEU A 22 -6.33 -0.86 -8.75
N PHE A 23 -6.64 -2.00 -9.38
CA PHE A 23 -5.85 -2.66 -10.42
C PHE A 23 -6.58 -2.71 -11.75
N TRP A 24 -7.20 -1.59 -12.14
CA TRP A 24 -7.88 -1.45 -13.43
C TRP A 24 -6.96 -1.68 -14.64
N ASP A 25 -5.64 -1.59 -14.43
CA ASP A 25 -4.57 -1.82 -15.40
C ASP A 25 -4.07 -3.28 -15.46
N TYR A 26 -4.66 -4.20 -14.69
CA TYR A 26 -4.27 -5.62 -14.62
C TYR A 26 -5.45 -6.55 -14.95
N ASP A 27 -5.11 -7.78 -15.35
CA ASP A 27 -6.06 -8.89 -15.31
C ASP A 27 -6.32 -9.30 -13.85
N VAL A 28 -7.42 -8.78 -13.29
CA VAL A 28 -7.84 -9.06 -11.91
C VAL A 28 -8.11 -10.54 -11.66
N SER A 29 -8.46 -11.33 -12.69
CA SER A 29 -8.70 -12.77 -12.54
C SER A 29 -7.41 -13.55 -12.23
N ALA A 30 -6.26 -12.99 -12.63
CA ALA A 30 -4.94 -13.55 -12.35
C ALA A 30 -4.31 -12.96 -11.07
N LEU A 31 -4.95 -11.98 -10.41
CA LEU A 31 -4.37 -11.24 -9.28
C LEU A 31 -4.60 -11.97 -7.95
N VAL A 32 -3.64 -12.81 -7.57
CA VAL A 32 -3.63 -13.53 -6.29
C VAL A 32 -2.61 -12.97 -5.30
N TRP A 33 -2.94 -13.01 -4.00
CA TRP A 33 -2.11 -12.44 -2.94
C TRP A 33 -0.71 -13.05 -2.88
N GLU A 34 -0.61 -14.37 -2.96
CA GLU A 34 0.63 -15.14 -2.77
C GLU A 34 1.69 -14.77 -3.81
N ARG A 35 1.27 -14.48 -5.05
CA ARG A 35 2.15 -14.16 -6.16
C ARG A 35 2.42 -12.66 -6.32
N HIS A 36 1.48 -11.80 -5.94
CA HIS A 36 1.54 -10.36 -6.23
C HIS A 36 1.59 -9.49 -4.97
N ARG A 37 2.01 -10.06 -3.83
CA ARG A 37 2.02 -9.38 -2.54
C ARG A 37 2.65 -7.99 -2.59
N ASP A 38 3.83 -7.84 -3.19
CA ASP A 38 4.53 -6.54 -3.24
C ASP A 38 3.78 -5.50 -4.09
N LEU A 39 3.27 -5.92 -5.24
CA LEU A 39 2.42 -5.10 -6.09
C LEU A 39 1.17 -4.64 -5.33
N ILE A 40 0.54 -5.54 -4.56
CA ILE A 40 -0.68 -5.25 -3.82
C ILE A 40 -0.41 -4.29 -2.67
N ILE A 41 0.63 -4.56 -1.87
CA ILE A 41 1.05 -3.67 -0.79
C ILE A 41 1.33 -2.28 -1.35
N GLN A 42 2.16 -2.17 -2.38
CA GLN A 42 2.53 -0.90 -2.98
C GLN A 42 1.30 -0.12 -3.48
N ARG A 43 0.41 -0.78 -4.22
CA ARG A 43 -0.79 -0.15 -4.79
C ARG A 43 -1.72 0.37 -3.70
N VAL A 44 -1.96 -0.42 -2.65
CA VAL A 44 -2.83 -0.02 -1.54
C VAL A 44 -2.20 1.14 -0.74
N LEU A 45 -0.89 1.10 -0.46
CA LEU A 45 -0.23 2.20 0.24
C LEU A 45 -0.17 3.50 -0.59
N ALA A 46 -0.16 3.40 -1.92
CA ALA A 46 -0.16 4.55 -2.81
C ALA A 46 -1.57 5.12 -3.04
N SER A 47 -2.56 4.27 -3.30
CA SER A 47 -3.84 4.68 -3.88
C SER A 47 -5.07 4.07 -3.21
N GLY A 48 -4.87 3.30 -2.13
CA GLY A 48 -5.97 2.64 -1.43
C GLY A 48 -6.91 3.62 -0.74
N THR A 49 -8.21 3.29 -0.75
CA THR A 49 -9.18 3.91 0.14
C THR A 49 -8.88 3.54 1.60
N TRP A 50 -9.56 4.19 2.54
CA TRP A 50 -9.41 3.86 3.95
C TRP A 50 -9.78 2.40 4.26
N GLU A 51 -10.77 1.84 3.57
CA GLU A 51 -11.17 0.42 3.65
C GLU A 51 -10.02 -0.49 3.21
N ALA A 52 -9.39 -0.21 2.06
CA ALA A 52 -8.26 -0.98 1.55
C ALA A 52 -7.06 -0.92 2.49
N VAL A 53 -6.76 0.27 3.04
CA VAL A 53 -5.71 0.45 4.03
C VAL A 53 -5.98 -0.33 5.31
N ARG A 54 -7.20 -0.27 5.85
CA ARG A 54 -7.57 -1.04 7.06
C ARG A 54 -7.47 -2.54 6.83
N TRP A 55 -7.90 -3.02 5.67
CA TRP A 55 -7.74 -4.42 5.30
C TRP A 55 -6.27 -4.84 5.27
N LEU A 56 -5.41 -4.04 4.62
CA LEU A 56 -4.00 -4.36 4.51
C LEU A 56 -3.31 -4.38 5.87
N ARG A 57 -3.59 -3.38 6.71
CA ARG A 57 -3.08 -3.31 8.09
C ARG A 57 -3.59 -4.46 8.95
N GLY A 58 -4.87 -4.85 8.82
CA GLY A 58 -5.42 -6.01 9.52
C GLY A 58 -4.80 -7.34 9.07
N ARG A 59 -4.41 -7.44 7.79
CA ARG A 59 -3.79 -8.64 7.21
C ARG A 59 -2.31 -8.81 7.57
N LEU A 60 -1.55 -7.72 7.62
CA LEU A 60 -0.09 -7.76 7.82
C LEU A 60 0.38 -7.26 9.18
N GLY A 61 -0.36 -6.36 9.81
CA GLY A 61 0.11 -5.58 10.94
C GLY A 61 1.06 -4.46 10.54
N ASP A 62 1.20 -3.48 11.44
CA ASP A 62 2.00 -2.28 11.19
C ASP A 62 3.50 -2.59 11.13
N ASP A 63 4.01 -3.50 11.96
CA ASP A 63 5.43 -3.88 11.97
C ASP A 63 5.89 -4.53 10.66
N ALA A 64 5.03 -5.36 10.05
CA ALA A 64 5.32 -5.98 8.77
C ALA A 64 5.29 -4.95 7.64
N LEU A 65 4.33 -4.01 7.66
CA LEU A 65 4.28 -2.91 6.69
C LEU A 65 5.45 -1.95 6.84
N ARG A 66 5.85 -1.65 8.07
CA ARG A 66 7.06 -0.90 8.40
C ARG A 66 8.28 -1.59 7.79
N SER A 67 8.46 -2.88 8.09
CA SER A 67 9.58 -3.68 7.55
C SER A 67 9.58 -3.71 6.03
N TRP A 68 8.42 -3.87 5.41
CA TRP A 68 8.27 -3.85 3.95
C TRP A 68 8.70 -2.50 3.36
N LEU A 69 8.25 -1.37 3.94
CA LEU A 69 8.65 -0.04 3.48
C LEU A 69 10.15 0.21 3.63
N LEU A 70 10.77 -0.28 4.71
CA LEU A 70 12.21 -0.18 4.92
C LEU A 70 12.99 -0.99 3.86
N GLN A 71 12.56 -2.22 3.59
CA GLN A 71 13.17 -3.09 2.57
C GLN A 71 13.03 -2.54 1.16
N HIS A 72 11.94 -1.84 0.87
CA HIS A 72 11.65 -1.27 -0.45
C HIS A 72 12.08 0.20 -0.58
N GLU A 73 12.69 0.76 0.46
CA GLU A 73 13.08 2.17 0.56
C GLU A 73 11.93 3.14 0.21
N GLY A 74 10.68 2.74 0.50
CA GLY A 74 9.49 3.52 0.16
C GLY A 74 9.30 3.77 -1.34
N ARG A 75 9.84 2.93 -2.23
CA ARG A 75 9.67 3.07 -3.69
C ARG A 75 8.20 3.02 -4.08
N GLY A 76 7.83 3.79 -5.11
CA GLY A 76 6.45 3.89 -5.58
C GLY A 76 5.54 4.83 -4.78
N LEU A 77 6.05 5.46 -3.72
CA LEU A 77 5.35 6.45 -2.92
C LEU A 77 5.94 7.85 -3.14
N SER A 78 5.08 8.85 -3.30
CA SER A 78 5.43 10.27 -3.27
C SER A 78 5.90 10.72 -1.89
N ARG A 79 6.58 11.86 -1.83
CA ARG A 79 6.96 12.54 -0.58
C ARG A 79 5.82 12.68 0.41
N ARG A 80 4.65 13.10 -0.06
CA ARG A 80 3.47 13.27 0.80
C ARG A 80 3.02 11.94 1.40
N GLN A 81 2.95 10.88 0.57
CA GLN A 81 2.60 9.54 1.05
C GLN A 81 3.65 8.99 2.03
N LEU A 82 4.94 9.19 1.75
CA LEU A 82 5.99 8.73 2.67
C LEU A 82 5.94 9.43 4.02
N ARG A 83 5.68 10.74 4.06
CA ARG A 83 5.50 11.45 5.33
C ARG A 83 4.25 10.99 6.08
N PHE A 84 3.16 10.70 5.37
CA PHE A 84 1.98 10.10 5.96
C PHE A 84 2.29 8.74 6.60
N TRP A 85 2.89 7.82 5.84
CA TRP A 85 3.23 6.48 6.35
C TRP A 85 4.32 6.50 7.41
N GLN A 86 5.22 7.48 7.38
CA GLN A 86 6.18 7.70 8.46
C GLN A 86 5.48 7.92 9.80
N LEU A 87 4.42 8.74 9.82
CA LEU A 87 3.67 9.00 11.04
C LEU A 87 2.86 7.79 11.49
N ILE A 88 2.18 7.11 10.54
CA ILE A 88 1.29 6.00 10.86
C ILE A 88 2.04 4.73 11.28
N LEU A 89 3.20 4.45 10.68
CA LEU A 89 3.98 3.22 10.89
C LEU A 89 5.28 3.47 11.68
N ASP A 90 5.45 4.68 12.21
CA ASP A 90 6.61 5.13 12.99
C ASP A 90 7.96 4.91 12.25
N LEU A 91 8.01 5.17 10.94
CA LEU A 91 9.25 4.95 10.17
C LEU A 91 10.40 5.83 10.69
N PRO A 92 11.65 5.32 10.73
CA PRO A 92 12.79 6.09 11.20
C PRO A 92 13.01 7.35 10.36
N ALA A 93 12.95 8.52 10.99
CA ALA A 93 13.00 9.81 10.31
C ALA A 93 14.26 9.99 9.43
N GLN A 94 15.40 9.49 9.89
CA GLN A 94 16.66 9.54 9.15
C GLN A 94 16.61 8.73 7.85
N GLN A 95 15.99 7.54 7.87
CA GLN A 95 15.87 6.69 6.69
C GLN A 95 14.92 7.30 5.67
N VAL A 96 13.76 7.80 6.12
CA VAL A 96 12.81 8.50 5.25
C VAL A 96 13.45 9.75 4.63
N ALA A 97 14.22 10.52 5.41
CA ALA A 97 14.94 11.68 4.89
C ALA A 97 15.97 11.27 3.80
N ALA A 98 16.70 10.18 4.02
CA ALA A 98 17.65 9.67 3.03
C ALA A 98 16.98 9.26 1.72
N TRP A 99 15.83 8.56 1.79
CA TRP A 99 15.07 8.20 0.58
C TRP A 99 14.59 9.43 -0.20
N LEU A 100 14.07 10.43 0.50
CA LEU A 100 13.57 11.68 -0.11
C LEU A 100 14.68 12.57 -0.69
N ALA A 101 15.93 12.36 -0.28
CA ALA A 101 17.09 13.07 -0.81
C ALA A 101 17.62 12.47 -2.13
N GLN A 102 17.22 11.25 -2.49
CA GLN A 102 17.70 10.57 -3.70
C GLN A 102 17.36 11.37 -4.98
N PRO A 103 18.34 11.71 -5.84
CA PRO A 103 18.11 12.52 -7.04
C PRO A 103 17.07 11.92 -8.00
N ALA A 104 17.03 10.59 -8.11
CA ALA A 104 16.08 9.88 -8.98
C ALA A 104 14.61 10.20 -8.63
N ARG A 105 14.30 10.53 -7.37
CA ARG A 105 12.93 10.90 -6.96
C ARG A 105 12.56 12.33 -7.36
N GLN A 106 13.53 13.24 -7.41
CA GLN A 106 13.30 14.64 -7.74
C GLN A 106 12.79 14.80 -9.19
N ILE A 107 13.23 13.92 -10.10
CA ILE A 107 12.82 13.90 -11.51
C ILE A 107 11.31 13.62 -11.69
N TRP A 108 10.75 12.80 -10.80
CA TRP A 108 9.34 12.39 -10.86
C TRP A 108 8.42 13.29 -10.01
N GLU A 109 8.92 13.81 -8.88
CA GLU A 109 8.14 14.71 -8.02
C GLU A 109 8.04 16.14 -8.57
N GLY A 110 9.06 16.62 -9.29
CA GLY A 110 9.10 17.98 -9.83
C GLY A 110 8.13 18.26 -10.98
N ARG A 111 7.39 17.26 -11.46
CA ARG A 111 6.37 17.42 -12.53
C ARG A 111 4.96 17.65 -11.98
N VAL A 112 4.76 17.46 -10.69
CA VAL A 112 3.47 17.66 -10.01
C VAL A 112 3.59 18.87 -9.10
N GLN A 113 3.64 20.05 -9.71
CA GLN A 113 3.50 21.31 -9.01
C GLN A 113 2.19 21.96 -9.52
N PRO A 114 1.22 22.27 -8.65
CA PRO A 114 -0.01 22.95 -9.05
C PRO A 114 0.26 24.35 -9.60
#